data_AF-A0A9Q4DLD2-F1
#
_entry.id   AF-A0A9Q4DLD2-F1
#
_cell.length_a   1.000
_cell.length_b   1.000
_cell.length_c   1.000
_cell.angle_alpha   90.00
_cell.angle_beta   90.00
_cell.angle_gamma   90.00
#
_symmetry.space_group_name_H-M   'P 1'
#
loop_
_entity.id
_entity.type
_entity.pdbx_description
1 polymer ?
#
loop_
_entity_poly.entity_id
_entity_poly.type
_entity_poly.pdbx_seq_one_letter_code
_entity_poly.pdbx_strand_id
1 'polypeptide(L)' 'MAQNEKLISALIKFQESAYEIRLLWENADNETFNNLIDDYPFNIDFNEQAEKISTWVRTQQNRMDSNN' A
#
# COMPACT_ATOMS: atom_id res chain seq x y z
N MET A 1 18.73 -14.72 -2.02
CA MET A 1 17.26 -14.67 -2.16
C MET A 1 16.87 -15.06 -3.57
N ALA A 2 15.92 -15.98 -3.69
CA ALA A 2 15.25 -16.29 -4.95
C ALA A 2 14.52 -15.04 -5.48
N GLN A 3 14.27 -14.97 -6.79
CA GLN A 3 13.59 -13.82 -7.41
C GLN A 3 12.20 -13.57 -6.79
N ASN A 4 11.50 -14.64 -6.41
CA ASN A 4 10.19 -14.58 -5.76
C ASN A 4 10.27 -13.91 -4.38
N GLU A 5 11.29 -14.21 -3.59
CA GLU A 5 11.49 -13.59 -2.26
C GLU A 5 11.77 -12.10 -2.35
N LYS A 6 12.54 -11.68 -3.37
CA LYS A 6 12.79 -10.26 -3.64
C LYS A 6 11.51 -9.54 -4.03
N LEU A 7 10.67 -10.17 -4.85
CA LEU A 7 9.38 -9.62 -5.27
C LEU A 7 8.42 -9.48 -4.07
N ILE A 8 8.29 -10.51 -3.23
CA ILE A 8 7.47 -10.43 -2.01
C ILE A 8 7.98 -9.33 -1.08
N SER A 9 9.30 -9.23 -0.91
CA SER A 9 9.89 -8.18 -0.07
C SER A 9 9.56 -6.78 -0.59
N ALA A 10 9.53 -6.57 -1.91
CA ALA A 10 9.11 -5.31 -2.52
C ALA A 10 7.61 -5.04 -2.32
N LEU A 11 6.78 -6.08 -2.41
CA LEU A 11 5.34 -5.99 -2.18
C LEU A 11 5.01 -5.61 -0.71
N ILE A 12 5.70 -6.20 0.25
CA ILE A 12 5.54 -5.85 1.68
C ILE A 12 5.85 -4.37 1.90
N LYS A 13 6.97 -3.87 1.35
CA LYS A 13 7.32 -2.45 1.44
C LYS A 13 6.26 -1.55 0.80
N PHE A 14 5.70 -1.96 -0.34
CA PHE A 14 4.61 -1.23 -0.99
C PHE A 14 3.36 -1.15 -0.11
N GLN A 15 2.97 -2.27 0.52
CA GLN A 15 1.87 -2.30 1.49
C GLN A 15 2.15 -1.38 2.68
N GLU A 16 3.34 -1.43 3.26
CA GLU A 16 3.74 -0.59 4.40
C GLU A 16 3.65 0.89 4.05
N SER A 17 4.20 1.31 2.91
CA SER A 17 4.12 2.69 2.44
C SER A 17 2.68 3.11 2.14
N ALA A 18 1.85 2.26 1.53
CA ALA A 18 0.45 2.57 1.29
C ALA A 18 -0.33 2.79 2.60
N TYR A 19 -0.05 1.98 3.63
CA TYR A 19 -0.65 2.14 4.95
C TYR A 19 -0.15 3.41 5.67
N GLU A 20 1.14 3.69 5.60
CA GLU A 20 1.74 4.91 6.18
C GLU A 20 1.14 6.17 5.55
N ILE A 21 1.07 6.23 4.22
CA ILE A 21 0.44 7.35 3.50
C ILE A 21 -1.00 7.52 3.95
N ARG A 22 -1.75 6.41 4.13
CA ARG A 22 -3.14 6.45 4.58
C ARG A 22 -3.27 7.16 5.92
N LEU A 23 -2.45 6.76 6.90
CA LEU A 23 -2.45 7.36 8.22
C LEU A 23 -2.03 8.84 8.17
N LEU A 24 -1.03 9.19 7.37
CA LEU A 24 -0.59 10.58 7.22
C LEU A 24 -1.68 11.43 6.59
N TRP A 25 -2.39 10.91 5.59
CA TRP A 25 -3.51 11.58 4.93
C TRP A 25 -4.69 11.78 5.88
N GLU A 26 -5.07 10.75 6.66
CA GLU A 26 -6.14 10.84 7.65
C GLU A 26 -5.85 11.86 8.77
N ASN A 27 -4.57 12.05 9.12
CA ASN A 27 -4.14 12.98 10.17
C ASN A 27 -3.67 14.35 9.64
N ALA A 28 -3.66 14.56 8.32
CA ALA A 28 -3.23 15.82 7.73
C ALA A 28 -4.19 16.95 8.11
N ASP A 29 -3.64 18.13 8.42
CA ASP A 29 -4.43 19.33 8.63
C ASP A 29 -4.77 20.01 7.29
N ASN A 30 -5.68 20.97 7.34
CA ASN A 30 -6.11 21.70 6.14
C ASN A 30 -4.94 22.40 5.43
N GLU A 31 -3.92 22.85 6.18
CA GLU A 31 -2.73 23.47 5.58
C GLU A 31 -1.94 22.46 4.75
N THR A 32 -1.70 21.26 5.29
CA THR A 32 -1.03 20.16 4.60
C THR A 32 -1.83 19.71 3.37
N PHE A 33 -3.14 19.52 3.52
CA PHE A 33 -4.03 19.16 2.41
C PHE A 33 -4.00 20.20 1.28
N ASN A 34 -4.09 21.48 1.62
CA ASN A 34 -4.10 22.56 0.62
C ASN A 34 -2.73 22.75 -0.08
N ASN A 35 -1.65 22.32 0.55
CA ASN A 35 -0.30 22.37 -0.01
C ASN A 35 0.03 21.14 -0.87
N LEU A 36 -0.77 20.08 -0.81
CA LEU A 36 -0.65 18.90 -1.66
C LEU A 36 -1.55 19.04 -2.88
N ILE A 37 -1.04 18.63 -4.04
CA ILE A 37 -1.83 18.55 -5.25
C ILE A 37 -2.69 17.28 -5.16
N ASP A 38 -4.00 17.44 -5.04
CA ASP A 38 -4.96 16.33 -5.04
C ASP A 38 -5.33 15.94 -6.49
N ASP A 39 -4.32 15.63 -7.30
CA ASP A 39 -4.46 15.03 -8.64
C ASP A 39 -4.41 13.49 -8.53
N TYR A 40 -5.10 12.96 -7.52
CA TYR A 40 -5.11 11.53 -7.25
C TYR A 40 -5.63 10.77 -8.49
N PRO A 41 -4.82 9.89 -9.11
CA PRO A 41 -5.08 9.43 -10.48
C PRO A 41 -6.01 8.21 -10.54
N PHE A 42 -6.37 7.62 -9.39
CA PHE A 42 -7.19 6.42 -9.35
C PHE A 42 -8.66 6.76 -9.09
N ASN A 43 -9.53 5.87 -9.54
CA ASN A 43 -10.98 6.05 -9.52
C ASN A 43 -11.66 5.58 -8.22
N ILE A 44 -10.88 5.22 -7.22
CA ILE A 44 -11.34 4.77 -5.90
C ILE A 44 -10.69 5.64 -4.84
N ASP A 45 -11.24 5.71 -3.63
CA ASP A 45 -10.56 6.48 -2.58
C ASP A 45 -9.24 5.79 -2.15
N PHE A 46 -8.31 6.59 -1.63
CA PHE A 46 -7.00 6.07 -1.24
C PHE A 46 -7.09 5.01 -0.13
N ASN A 47 -8.10 5.09 0.76
CA ASN A 47 -8.29 4.09 1.82
C ASN A 47 -8.66 2.74 1.21
N GLU A 48 -9.62 2.72 0.27
CA GLU A 48 -9.98 1.53 -0.50
C GLU A 48 -8.78 0.98 -1.28
N GLN A 49 -7.97 1.86 -1.89
CA GLN A 49 -6.76 1.46 -2.61
C GLN A 49 -5.73 0.80 -1.68
N ALA A 50 -5.49 1.36 -0.50
CA ALA A 50 -4.57 0.82 0.50
C ALA A 50 -5.04 -0.55 1.03
N GLU A 51 -6.34 -0.72 1.26
CA GLU A 51 -6.93 -2.01 1.67
C GLU A 51 -6.80 -3.09 0.58
N LYS A 52 -7.04 -2.72 -0.68
CA LYS A 52 -6.82 -3.64 -1.82
C LYS A 52 -5.38 -4.06 -1.95
N ILE A 53 -4.42 -3.14 -1.77
CA ILE A 53 -2.98 -3.47 -1.76
C ILE A 53 -2.67 -4.44 -0.63
N SER A 54 -3.10 -4.14 0.60
CA SER A 54 -2.89 -5.01 1.77
C SER A 54 -3.43 -6.43 1.56
N THR A 55 -4.64 -6.54 1.02
CA THR A 55 -5.28 -7.83 0.71
C THR A 55 -4.51 -8.60 -0.35
N TRP A 56 -4.05 -7.91 -1.40
CA TRP A 56 -3.26 -8.52 -2.46
C TRP A 56 -1.92 -9.05 -1.94
N VAL A 57 -1.17 -8.24 -1.18
CA VAL A 57 0.15 -8.64 -0.63
C VAL A 57 0.02 -9.82 0.32
N ARG A 58 -0.96 -9.79 1.24
CA ARG A 58 -1.25 -10.92 2.14
C ARG A 58 -1.58 -12.20 1.37
N THR A 59 -2.34 -12.09 0.27
CA THR A 59 -2.67 -13.24 -0.58
C THR A 59 -1.41 -13.84 -1.23
N GLN A 60 -0.46 -13.01 -1.65
CA GLN A 60 0.81 -13.48 -2.22
C GLN A 60 1.67 -14.19 -1.16
N GLN A 61 1.75 -13.64 0.05
CA GLN A 61 2.50 -14.25 1.16
C GLN A 61 1.95 -15.64 1.50
N ASN A 62 0.63 -15.75 1.71
CA ASN A 62 -0.02 -17.04 2.02
C ASN A 62 0.24 -18.11 0.95
N ARG A 63 0.27 -17.70 -0.33
CA ARG A 63 0.57 -18.62 -1.44
C ARG A 63 2.02 -19.09 -1.43
N MET A 64 2.96 -18.26 -0.99
CA MET A 64 4.35 -18.69 -0.84
C MET A 64 4.55 -19.62 0.35
N ASP A 65 3.94 -19.31 1.49
CA ASP A 65 4.02 -20.15 2.69
C ASP A 65 3.39 -21.53 2.47
N SER A 66 2.36 -21.62 1.60
CA SER A 66 1.72 -22.89 1.24
C SER A 66 2.52 -23.74 0.23
N ASN A 67 3.53 -23.16 -0.42
CA ASN A 67 4.34 -23.81 -1.46
C ASN A 67 5.78 -24.15 -1.01
N ASN A 68 6.14 -23.79 0.23
CA ASN A 68 7.40 -24.13 0.90
C ASN A 68 7.20 -25.26 1.91
#